data_AF-A0AAV5P440-F1
#
_entry.id   AF-A0AAV5P440-F1
#
_cell.length_a   1.000
_cell.length_b   1.000
_cell.length_c   1.000
_cell.angle_alpha   90.00
_cell.angle_beta   90.00
_cell.angle_gamma   90.00
#
_symmetry.space_group_name_H-M   'P 1'
#
loop_
_entity.id
_entity.type
_entity.pdbx_description
1 polymer ?
#
loop_
_entity_poly.entity_id
_entity_poly.type
_entity_poly.pdbx_seq_one_letter_code
_entity_poly.pdbx_strand_id
1 'polypeptide(L)'
;MTAARPPRGRRTETETETGSGTRSGAETRAGSGIETAIGTETDGRPGARPGVAVHLDVEHGAGTVLVLGVVAAVLVLALALAGLAQAQAARGTAQTGADLAALAAATAVRDGWEPCGRAREAAARNRAVVVACTEQGAGVVRVDAESSAGVTFLGVTFGRATAAARAGPASAR
;
A
#
# COMPACT_ATOMS: atom_id res chain seq x y z
N MET A 1 42.73 -5.46 -4.25
CA MET A 1 42.21 -4.44 -3.32
C MET A 1 40.78 -4.11 -3.71
N THR A 2 39.79 -4.80 -3.14
CA THR A 2 38.35 -4.48 -3.31
C THR A 2 37.63 -4.87 -2.03
N ALA A 3 36.87 -3.93 -1.47
CA ALA A 3 36.38 -3.94 -0.09
C ALA A 3 35.32 -5.02 0.19
N ALA A 4 35.51 -5.74 1.30
CA ALA A 4 34.54 -6.65 1.89
C ALA A 4 33.43 -5.86 2.61
N ARG A 5 32.16 -6.22 2.35
CA ARG A 5 30.98 -5.62 2.99
C ARG A 5 30.60 -6.47 4.22
N PRO A 6 30.42 -5.87 5.42
CA PRO A 6 30.17 -6.64 6.65
C PRO A 6 28.69 -7.10 6.76
N PRO A 7 28.41 -8.19 7.51
CA PRO A 7 27.05 -8.65 7.80
C PRO A 7 26.43 -7.85 8.96
N ARG A 8 25.20 -7.36 8.81
CA ARG A 8 24.42 -6.78 9.92
C ARG A 8 23.73 -7.89 10.69
N GLY A 9 24.29 -8.20 11.86
CA GLY A 9 23.69 -9.06 12.88
C GLY A 9 22.56 -8.38 13.66
N ARG A 10 21.70 -9.25 14.18
CA ARG A 10 20.58 -9.09 15.12
C ARG A 10 20.69 -7.93 16.14
N ARG A 11 19.54 -7.32 16.42
CA ARG A 11 19.18 -6.86 17.77
C ARG A 11 17.90 -7.56 18.22
N THR A 12 18.04 -8.27 19.33
CA THR A 12 16.98 -8.66 20.27
C THR A 12 16.63 -7.47 21.17
N GLU A 13 15.53 -7.63 21.91
CA GLU A 13 15.06 -6.78 23.02
C GLU A 13 14.32 -5.50 22.55
N THR A 14 13.18 -5.09 23.09
CA THR A 14 12.65 -5.19 24.46
C THR A 14 11.12 -5.12 24.46
N GLU A 15 10.52 -5.85 25.41
CA GLU A 15 9.22 -5.57 26.02
C GLU A 15 9.05 -4.07 26.30
N THR A 16 7.86 -3.52 26.01
CA THR A 16 7.38 -2.32 26.70
C THR A 16 5.87 -2.39 26.79
N GLU A 17 5.41 -3.00 27.88
CA GLU A 17 4.13 -2.70 28.49
C GLU A 17 4.11 -1.19 28.82
N THR A 18 3.15 -0.45 28.31
CA THR A 18 2.80 0.87 28.84
C THR A 18 1.30 1.05 28.68
N GLY A 19 0.58 0.69 29.75
CA GLY A 19 -0.70 1.30 30.02
C GLY A 19 -0.52 2.81 30.20
N SER A 20 -1.38 3.59 29.56
CA SER A 20 -1.52 5.02 29.82
C SER A 20 -2.89 5.44 29.33
N GLY A 21 -3.85 5.46 30.26
CA GLY A 21 -5.14 6.08 30.02
C GLY A 21 -4.97 7.59 29.84
N THR A 22 -5.72 8.14 28.90
CA THR A 22 -6.08 9.55 28.92
C THR A 22 -7.53 9.68 28.48
N ARG A 23 -8.40 9.94 29.46
CA ARG A 23 -9.63 10.70 29.22
C ARG A 23 -9.20 11.99 28.54
N SER A 24 -9.73 12.25 27.35
CA SER A 24 -9.67 13.58 26.77
C SER A 24 -11.08 13.93 26.33
N GLY A 25 -11.75 14.69 27.18
CA GLY A 25 -12.86 15.50 26.77
C GLY A 25 -12.35 16.55 25.79
N ALA A 26 -13.02 16.67 24.66
CA ALA A 26 -12.91 17.82 23.78
C ALA A 26 -14.33 18.33 23.54
N GLU A 27 -14.76 19.07 24.56
CA GLU A 27 -15.86 20.03 24.51
C GLU A 27 -15.62 20.96 23.31
N THR A 28 -16.36 20.75 22.22
CA THR A 28 -16.41 21.74 21.14
C THR A 28 -17.65 22.57 21.33
N ARG A 29 -17.43 23.64 22.10
CA ARG A 29 -18.31 24.77 22.30
C ARG A 29 -17.79 25.90 21.42
N ALA A 30 -18.46 26.16 20.31
CA ALA A 30 -18.35 27.40 19.52
C ALA A 30 -19.41 27.30 18.42
N GLY A 31 -20.28 28.26 18.15
CA GLY A 31 -20.47 29.62 18.60
C GLY A 31 -21.60 30.17 17.72
N SER A 32 -22.60 30.82 18.30
CA SER A 32 -22.76 32.28 18.24
C SER A 32 -23.20 32.82 16.87
N GLY A 33 -24.43 33.32 16.84
CA GLY A 33 -25.04 34.02 15.70
C GLY A 33 -26.46 34.53 16.00
N ILE A 34 -26.58 35.33 17.06
CA ILE A 34 -27.49 36.50 17.26
C ILE A 34 -28.67 36.70 16.30
N GLU A 35 -29.89 36.86 16.84
CA GLU A 35 -30.58 38.15 16.74
C GLU A 35 -31.66 38.32 17.83
N THR A 36 -31.67 39.52 18.39
CA THR A 36 -32.58 40.03 19.41
C THR A 36 -33.83 40.57 18.73
N ALA A 37 -35.02 40.19 19.24
CA ALA A 37 -36.19 41.05 19.15
C ALA A 37 -36.99 40.92 20.45
N ILE A 38 -36.77 41.88 21.34
CA ILE A 38 -37.65 42.16 22.47
C ILE A 38 -38.90 42.82 21.88
N GLY A 39 -40.00 42.07 21.84
CA GLY A 39 -41.35 42.61 21.66
C GLY A 39 -42.13 42.43 22.96
N THR A 40 -42.19 43.47 23.78
CA THR A 40 -43.12 43.53 24.91
C THR A 40 -44.50 43.90 24.38
N GLU A 41 -45.37 42.92 24.16
CA GLU A 41 -46.80 43.19 23.98
C GLU A 41 -47.56 42.47 25.10
N THR A 42 -48.02 43.30 26.04
CA THR A 42 -48.97 42.93 27.08
C THR A 42 -50.35 43.09 26.47
N ASP A 43 -50.97 41.99 26.06
CA ASP A 43 -52.42 41.93 25.85
C ASP A 43 -52.99 40.61 26.36
N GLY A 44 -54.03 40.73 27.19
CA GLY A 44 -54.58 39.65 27.98
C GLY A 44 -55.51 38.75 27.17
N ARG A 45 -55.18 37.46 27.06
CA ARG A 45 -56.13 36.38 26.75
C ARG A 45 -55.74 35.07 27.45
N PRO A 46 -56.59 34.49 28.31
CA PRO A 46 -56.34 33.18 28.89
C PRO A 46 -56.79 32.10 27.91
N GLY A 47 -55.84 31.38 27.30
CA GLY A 47 -56.17 30.22 26.48
C GLY A 47 -55.08 29.66 25.57
N ALA A 48 -53.79 29.82 25.87
CA ALA A 48 -52.73 29.18 25.09
C ALA A 48 -52.22 27.94 25.84
N ARG A 49 -52.58 26.75 25.35
CA ARG A 49 -51.89 25.51 25.75
C ARG A 49 -50.45 25.60 25.24
N PRO A 50 -49.41 25.30 26.04
CA PRO A 50 -48.06 25.24 25.53
C PRO A 50 -47.97 24.04 24.57
N GLY A 51 -48.08 24.33 23.27
CA GLY A 51 -47.72 23.36 22.25
C GLY A 51 -46.25 23.02 22.44
N VAL A 52 -45.95 21.75 22.62
CA VAL A 52 -44.58 21.24 22.57
C VAL A 52 -44.05 21.61 21.19
N ALA A 53 -43.20 22.64 21.12
CA ALA A 53 -42.48 22.98 19.90
C ALA A 53 -41.48 21.85 19.66
N VAL A 54 -41.89 20.85 18.88
CA VAL A 54 -40.95 19.87 18.35
C VAL A 54 -40.10 20.62 17.35
N HIS A 55 -38.86 20.92 17.73
CA HIS A 55 -37.83 21.37 16.80
C HIS A 55 -37.53 20.19 15.87
N LEU A 56 -38.35 20.04 14.83
CA LEU A 56 -38.04 19.15 13.73
C LEU A 56 -37.00 19.89 12.91
N ASP A 57 -35.73 19.68 13.25
CA ASP A 57 -34.62 20.13 12.41
C ASP A 57 -34.85 19.56 11.01
N VAL A 58 -35.15 20.47 10.10
CA VAL A 58 -35.41 20.20 8.69
C VAL A 58 -34.04 19.84 8.09
N GLU A 59 -33.66 18.56 8.20
CA GLU A 59 -32.43 17.94 7.68
C GLU A 59 -32.41 17.94 6.13
N HIS A 60 -32.41 19.13 5.54
CA HIS A 60 -32.41 19.31 4.09
C HIS A 60 -30.99 19.63 3.63
N GLY A 61 -30.19 18.57 3.52
CA GLY A 61 -28.89 18.61 2.82
C GLY A 61 -27.74 17.92 3.54
N ALA A 62 -27.76 17.78 4.88
CA ALA A 62 -26.63 17.16 5.58
C ALA A 62 -26.52 15.66 5.28
N GLY A 63 -27.66 14.96 5.15
CA GLY A 63 -27.70 13.55 4.80
C GLY A 63 -27.07 13.24 3.43
N THR A 64 -27.36 14.05 2.41
CA THR A 64 -26.77 13.86 1.07
C THR A 64 -25.29 14.22 1.03
N VAL A 65 -24.86 15.25 1.75
CA VAL A 65 -23.43 15.60 1.86
C VAL A 65 -22.64 14.50 2.54
N LEU A 66 -23.16 13.94 3.64
CA LEU A 66 -22.52 12.83 4.35
C LEU A 66 -22.42 11.60 3.45
N VAL A 67 -23.49 11.23 2.76
CA VAL A 67 -23.49 10.09 1.83
C VAL A 67 -22.50 10.30 0.69
N LEU A 68 -22.47 11.50 0.09
CA LEU A 68 -21.47 11.84 -0.95
C LEU A 68 -20.05 11.75 -0.40
N GLY A 69 -19.80 12.23 0.82
CA GLY A 69 -18.51 12.12 1.49
C GLY A 69 -18.08 10.67 1.70
N VAL A 70 -18.98 9.80 2.17
CA VAL A 70 -18.71 8.37 2.35
C VAL A 70 -18.45 7.68 1.02
N VAL A 71 -19.29 7.94 0.00
CA VAL A 71 -19.09 7.38 -1.34
C VAL A 71 -17.75 7.83 -1.92
N ALA A 72 -17.42 9.12 -1.82
CA ALA A 72 -16.12 9.64 -2.26
C ALA A 72 -14.95 8.97 -1.51
N ALA A 73 -15.06 8.81 -0.19
CA ALA A 73 -14.04 8.13 0.62
C ALA A 73 -13.85 6.67 0.22
N VAL A 74 -14.94 5.93 -0.01
CA VAL A 74 -14.90 4.53 -0.48
C VAL A 74 -14.28 4.45 -1.87
N LEU A 75 -14.63 5.35 -2.79
CA LEU A 75 -14.03 5.40 -4.13
C LEU A 75 -12.53 5.68 -4.06
N VAL A 76 -12.10 6.65 -3.22
CA VAL A 76 -10.68 6.95 -3.00
C VAL A 76 -9.95 5.72 -2.45
N LEU A 77 -10.53 5.04 -1.46
CA LEU A 77 -9.94 3.84 -0.88
C LEU A 77 -9.83 2.71 -1.92
N ALA A 78 -10.89 2.49 -2.71
CA ALA A 78 -10.89 1.48 -3.77
C ALA A 78 -9.81 1.77 -4.82
N LEU A 79 -9.65 3.03 -5.25
CA LEU A 79 -8.60 3.45 -6.17
C LEU A 79 -7.20 3.27 -5.56
N ALA A 80 -7.02 3.58 -4.28
CA ALA A 80 -5.75 3.37 -3.59
C ALA A 80 -5.37 1.88 -3.54
N LEU A 81 -6.33 1.00 -3.19
CA LEU A 81 -6.12 -0.45 -3.18
C LEU A 81 -5.84 -1.00 -4.57
N ALA A 82 -6.57 -0.52 -5.59
CA ALA A 82 -6.30 -0.90 -6.97
C ALA A 82 -4.88 -0.50 -7.40
N GLY A 83 -4.45 0.73 -7.09
CA GLY A 83 -3.10 1.20 -7.37
C GLY A 83 -2.03 0.35 -6.67
N LEU A 84 -2.26 0.01 -5.40
CA LEU A 84 -1.36 -0.87 -4.65
C LEU A 84 -1.29 -2.27 -5.27
N ALA A 85 -2.43 -2.85 -5.62
CA ALA A 85 -2.49 -4.17 -6.26
C ALA A 85 -1.72 -4.18 -7.60
N GLN A 86 -1.83 -3.13 -8.42
CA GLN A 86 -1.06 -3.01 -9.66
C GLN A 86 0.44 -2.92 -9.39
N ALA A 87 0.86 -2.13 -8.39
CA ALA A 87 2.26 -2.03 -8.00
C ALA A 87 2.82 -3.38 -7.50
N GLN A 88 2.05 -4.12 -6.71
CA GLN A 88 2.45 -5.43 -6.22
C GLN A 88 2.48 -6.48 -7.33
N ALA A 89 1.50 -6.47 -8.24
CA ALA A 89 1.47 -7.38 -9.38
C ALA A 89 2.72 -7.22 -10.26
N ALA A 90 3.15 -5.98 -10.50
CA ALA A 90 4.35 -5.70 -11.28
C ALA A 90 5.65 -6.14 -10.60
N ARG A 91 5.74 -5.97 -9.27
CA ARG A 91 6.87 -6.52 -8.50
C ARG A 91 6.85 -8.04 -8.50
N GLY A 92 5.67 -8.64 -8.36
CA GLY A 92 5.47 -10.08 -8.35
C GLY A 92 5.89 -10.74 -9.66
N THR A 93 5.58 -10.13 -10.81
CA THR A 93 6.01 -10.65 -12.12
C THR A 93 7.54 -10.57 -12.29
N ALA A 94 8.16 -9.45 -11.93
CA ALA A 94 9.62 -9.31 -11.95
C ALA A 94 10.30 -10.35 -11.05
N GLN A 95 9.79 -10.52 -9.82
CA GLN A 95 10.34 -11.46 -8.84
C GLN A 95 10.19 -12.92 -9.32
N THR A 96 9.01 -13.30 -9.79
CA THR A 96 8.74 -14.64 -10.32
C THR A 96 9.63 -14.95 -11.52
N GLY A 97 9.84 -13.96 -12.41
CA GLY A 97 10.78 -14.08 -13.52
C GLY A 97 12.22 -14.28 -13.07
N ALA A 98 12.67 -13.52 -12.07
CA ALA A 98 14.00 -13.66 -11.49
C ALA A 98 14.20 -15.03 -10.82
N ASP A 99 13.24 -15.50 -10.03
CA ASP A 99 13.31 -16.77 -9.31
C ASP A 99 13.39 -17.96 -10.26
N LEU A 100 12.55 -17.99 -11.31
CA LEU A 100 12.58 -19.03 -12.34
C LEU A 100 13.85 -18.98 -13.18
N ALA A 101 14.36 -17.79 -13.49
CA ALA A 101 15.64 -17.62 -14.19
C ALA A 101 16.81 -18.12 -13.35
N ALA A 102 16.84 -17.82 -12.05
CA ALA A 102 17.87 -18.32 -11.13
C ALA A 102 17.82 -19.84 -10.99
N LEU A 103 16.63 -20.43 -10.86
CA LEU A 103 16.46 -21.89 -10.82
C LEU A 103 16.92 -22.54 -12.13
N ALA A 104 16.54 -21.99 -13.29
CA ALA A 104 16.97 -22.46 -14.59
C ALA A 104 18.50 -22.36 -14.78
N ALA A 105 19.13 -21.33 -14.24
CA ALA A 105 20.58 -21.19 -14.22
C ALA A 105 21.22 -22.27 -13.33
N ALA A 106 20.69 -22.49 -12.13
CA ALA A 106 21.22 -23.50 -11.22
C ALA A 106 21.05 -24.93 -11.76
N THR A 107 19.95 -25.24 -12.44
CA THR A 107 19.77 -26.53 -13.12
C THR A 107 20.72 -26.68 -14.30
N ALA A 108 20.92 -25.61 -15.08
CA ALA A 108 21.91 -25.62 -16.16
C ALA A 108 23.33 -25.91 -15.64
N VAL A 109 23.74 -25.30 -14.52
CA VAL A 109 25.05 -25.62 -13.91
C VAL A 109 25.13 -27.11 -13.51
N ARG A 110 24.06 -27.67 -12.93
CA ARG A 110 24.02 -29.09 -12.54
C ARG A 110 24.10 -30.02 -13.75
N ASP A 111 23.42 -29.67 -14.83
CA ASP A 111 23.33 -30.46 -16.05
C ASP A 111 24.54 -30.24 -16.99
N GLY A 112 25.47 -29.33 -16.65
CA GLY A 112 26.66 -29.01 -17.45
C GLY A 112 26.40 -28.09 -18.65
N TRP A 113 25.30 -27.34 -18.65
CA TRP A 113 24.92 -26.37 -19.70
C TRP A 113 25.35 -24.94 -19.34
N GLU A 114 25.29 -24.04 -20.31
CA GLU A 114 25.55 -22.61 -20.12
C GLU A 114 24.41 -21.94 -19.31
N PRO A 115 24.70 -21.40 -18.11
CA PRO A 115 23.66 -21.02 -17.15
C PRO A 115 22.96 -19.71 -17.47
N CYS A 116 23.68 -18.70 -18.00
CA CYS A 116 23.08 -17.40 -18.26
C CYS A 116 22.18 -17.43 -19.52
N GLY A 117 22.47 -18.26 -20.51
CA GLY A 117 21.59 -18.50 -21.66
C GLY A 117 20.27 -19.15 -21.25
N ARG A 118 20.32 -20.20 -20.42
CA ARG A 118 19.11 -20.83 -19.85
C ARG A 118 18.33 -19.87 -18.95
N ALA A 119 19.00 -19.03 -18.17
CA ALA A 119 18.36 -17.99 -17.37
C ALA A 119 17.59 -16.99 -18.23
N ARG A 120 18.18 -16.52 -19.34
CA ARG A 120 17.54 -15.59 -20.28
C ARG A 120 16.30 -16.19 -20.93
N GLU A 121 16.38 -17.44 -21.35
CA GLU A 121 15.25 -18.15 -21.96
C GLU A 121 14.10 -18.30 -20.95
N ALA A 122 14.40 -18.67 -19.72
CA ALA A 122 13.42 -18.78 -18.65
C ALA A 122 12.79 -17.42 -18.29
N ALA A 123 13.59 -16.34 -18.20
CA ALA A 123 13.09 -15.00 -17.94
C ALA A 123 12.15 -14.52 -19.06
N ALA A 124 12.54 -14.70 -20.32
CA ALA A 124 11.76 -14.27 -21.49
C ALA A 124 10.37 -14.94 -21.52
N ARG A 125 10.30 -16.22 -21.17
CA ARG A 125 9.02 -16.96 -21.05
C ARG A 125 8.14 -16.45 -19.91
N ASN A 126 8.72 -15.74 -18.93
CA ASN A 126 8.03 -15.25 -17.73
C ASN A 126 7.87 -13.73 -17.68
N ARG A 127 7.84 -13.06 -18.85
CA ARG A 127 7.66 -11.60 -18.96
C ARG A 127 8.74 -10.81 -18.19
N ALA A 128 9.95 -11.34 -18.14
CA ALA A 128 11.10 -10.70 -17.55
C ALA A 128 12.28 -10.71 -18.53
N VAL A 129 13.22 -9.80 -18.34
CA VAL A 129 14.46 -9.69 -19.11
C VAL A 129 15.61 -9.71 -18.12
N VAL A 130 16.60 -10.58 -18.34
CA VAL A 130 17.80 -10.62 -17.51
C VAL A 130 18.69 -9.42 -17.86
N VAL A 131 18.97 -8.58 -16.87
CA VAL A 131 19.92 -7.46 -16.98
C VAL A 131 21.31 -7.83 -16.52
N ALA A 132 21.42 -8.71 -15.52
CA ALA A 132 22.71 -9.24 -15.07
C ALA A 132 22.59 -10.71 -14.68
N CYS A 133 23.62 -11.48 -15.01
CA CYS A 133 23.76 -12.87 -14.60
C CYS A 133 25.20 -13.08 -14.17
N THR A 134 25.39 -13.52 -12.93
CA THR A 134 26.71 -13.71 -12.33
C THR A 134 26.77 -15.05 -11.62
N GLU A 135 27.76 -15.86 -11.98
CA GLU A 135 28.12 -17.07 -11.26
C GLU A 135 28.97 -16.71 -10.04
N GLN A 136 28.53 -17.10 -8.85
CA GLN A 136 29.22 -16.78 -7.59
C GLN A 136 30.12 -17.93 -7.11
N GLY A 137 30.30 -18.97 -7.94
CA GLY A 137 31.03 -20.19 -7.58
C GLY A 137 30.17 -21.20 -6.80
N ALA A 138 30.70 -22.41 -6.61
CA ALA A 138 30.03 -23.51 -5.88
C ALA A 138 28.61 -23.85 -6.38
N GLY A 139 28.35 -23.66 -7.68
CA GLY A 139 27.03 -23.90 -8.28
C GLY A 139 25.97 -22.84 -7.96
N VAL A 140 26.37 -21.69 -7.42
CA VAL A 140 25.50 -20.57 -7.12
C VAL A 140 25.47 -19.60 -8.30
N VAL A 141 24.28 -19.23 -8.75
CA VAL A 141 24.06 -18.19 -9.75
C VAL A 141 23.11 -17.12 -9.19
N ARG A 142 23.50 -15.87 -9.37
CA ARG A 142 22.65 -14.70 -9.12
C ARG A 142 22.18 -14.13 -10.44
N VAL A 143 20.88 -13.86 -10.54
CA VAL A 143 20.23 -13.27 -11.70
C VAL A 143 19.50 -12.01 -11.25
N ASP A 144 19.80 -10.89 -11.88
CA ASP A 144 19.02 -9.65 -11.77
C ASP A 144 18.18 -9.53 -13.05
N ALA A 145 16.87 -9.36 -12.90
CA ALA A 145 15.90 -9.30 -13.98
C ALA A 145 14.97 -8.09 -13.84
N GLU A 146 14.44 -7.63 -14.96
CA GLU A 146 13.49 -6.53 -15.02
C GLU A 146 12.21 -7.00 -15.71
N SER A 147 11.05 -6.46 -15.31
CA SER A 147 9.79 -6.73 -15.99
C SER A 147 9.86 -6.25 -17.45
N SER A 148 9.31 -7.03 -18.38
CA SER A 148 9.28 -6.65 -19.79
C SER A 148 8.34 -5.49 -20.07
N ALA A 149 7.29 -5.34 -19.24
CA ALA A 149 6.33 -4.24 -19.31
C ALA A 149 6.48 -3.29 -18.11
N GLY A 150 6.31 -1.99 -18.37
CA GLY A 150 6.09 -0.98 -17.33
C GLY A 150 4.66 -1.05 -16.80
N VAL A 151 4.42 -0.45 -15.63
CA VAL A 151 3.09 -0.42 -15.03
C VAL A 151 2.41 0.88 -15.45
N THR A 152 1.17 0.82 -15.94
CA THR A 152 0.39 2.04 -16.20
C THR A 152 -0.82 2.04 -15.31
N PHE A 153 -1.00 3.09 -14.51
CA PHE A 153 -2.16 3.26 -13.65
C PHE A 153 -2.69 4.68 -13.76
N LEU A 154 -4.00 4.82 -14.01
CA LEU A 154 -4.68 6.10 -14.23
C LEU A 154 -3.98 7.00 -15.28
N GLY A 155 -3.48 6.42 -16.37
CA GLY A 155 -2.77 7.15 -17.42
C GLY A 155 -1.34 7.57 -17.09
N VAL A 156 -0.87 7.30 -15.87
CA VAL A 156 0.52 7.53 -15.46
C VAL A 156 1.33 6.25 -15.69
N THR A 157 2.41 6.36 -16.46
CA THR A 157 3.34 5.26 -16.70
C THR A 157 4.40 5.24 -15.61
N PHE A 158 4.38 4.20 -14.80
CA PHE A 158 5.45 3.84 -13.88
C PHE A 158 6.45 2.95 -14.62
N GLY A 159 7.73 3.07 -14.28
CA GLY A 159 8.82 2.35 -14.94
C GLY A 159 8.72 0.82 -14.82
N ARG A 160 9.75 0.13 -15.31
CA ARG A 160 9.87 -1.32 -15.21
C ARG A 160 10.29 -1.70 -13.78
N ALA A 161 9.76 -2.82 -13.28
CA ALA A 161 10.10 -3.34 -11.97
C ALA A 161 11.38 -4.18 -12.07
N THR A 162 12.33 -3.96 -11.16
CA THR A 162 13.58 -4.71 -11.09
C THR A 162 13.53 -5.69 -9.92
N ALA A 163 14.01 -6.91 -10.11
CA ALA A 163 14.05 -7.95 -9.10
C ALA A 163 15.34 -8.77 -9.22
N ALA A 164 15.72 -9.43 -8.14
CA ALA A 164 16.93 -10.23 -8.10
C ALA A 164 16.71 -11.52 -7.34
N ALA A 165 17.29 -12.60 -7.85
CA ALA A 165 17.21 -13.92 -7.26
C ALA A 165 18.59 -14.60 -7.26
N ARG A 166 18.81 -15.47 -6.28
CA ARG A 166 20.02 -16.29 -6.16
C ARG A 166 19.60 -17.73 -5.94
N ALA A 167 20.13 -18.65 -6.74
CA ALA A 167 19.90 -20.07 -6.61
C ALA A 167 21.23 -20.82 -6.56
N GLY A 168 21.28 -21.91 -5.79
CA GLY A 168 22.47 -22.75 -5.65
C GLY A 168 22.18 -24.01 -4.82
N PRO A 169 23.11 -24.97 -4.78
CA PRO A 169 22.95 -26.20 -4.00
C PRO A 169 22.92 -25.91 -2.50
N ALA A 170 22.32 -26.83 -1.73
CA ALA A 170 22.22 -26.70 -0.27
C ALA A 170 23.59 -26.63 0.43
N SER A 171 24.64 -27.16 -0.21
CA SER A 171 26.02 -27.08 0.25
C SER A 171 26.63 -25.68 0.19
N ALA A 172 26.00 -24.73 -0.53
CA ALA A 172 26.47 -23.36 -0.69
C ALA A 172 25.68 -22.35 0.18
N ARG A 173 24.99 -22.86 1.22
CA ARG A 173 24.19 -22.07 2.17
C ARG A 173 25.00 -21.65 3.39
#